data_AF-A0A5D9C167-F1
#
_entry.id   AF-A0A5D9C167-F1
#
_cell.length_a   1.000
_cell.length_b   1.000
_cell.length_c   1.000
_cell.angle_alpha   90.00
_cell.angle_beta   90.00
_cell.angle_gamma   90.00
#
_symmetry.space_group_name_H-M   'P 1'
#
loop_
_entity.id
_entity.type
_entity.pdbx_description
1 polymer ?
#
loop_
_entity_poly.entity_id
_entity_poly.type
_entity_poly.pdbx_seq_one_letter_code
_entity_poly.pdbx_strand_id
1 'polypeptide(L)'
;MPTEGVNISTLIRSMAAAGATPEAIALAVEAIESVQALIDAKRAAARDKKRRQRAAANDQQGHGEDIPGTVPGQAGDMGGTVPDSLPLSPPSPKDPQTPKEPQPPLTPTCGVALTRKAAGFGPPDGVGIGSWNTFCQQRKKALTRIAYDRIVKTLAEGAEAGWPPGELVDRAIERTWETIFVPKDRRNGHHRPANDHQARETYRDPLLQRMFEDG
;
A
#
# COMPACT_ATOMS: atom_id res chain seq x y z
N MET A 1 -1.39 8.63 -23.35
CA MET A 1 -0.80 9.98 -23.41
C MET A 1 0.65 9.88 -22.96
N PRO A 2 1.64 9.89 -23.87
CA PRO A 2 3.03 10.03 -23.46
C PRO A 2 3.17 11.37 -22.74
N THR A 3 3.61 11.37 -21.49
CA THR A 3 4.03 12.58 -20.81
C THR A 3 5.32 13.02 -21.47
N GLU A 4 5.25 13.88 -22.47
CA GLU A 4 6.44 14.54 -23.01
C GLU A 4 7.12 15.24 -21.84
N GLY A 5 8.30 14.75 -21.46
CA GLY A 5 9.13 15.42 -20.48
C GLY A 5 9.39 16.83 -20.97
N VAL A 6 9.14 17.82 -20.12
CA VAL A 6 9.38 19.23 -20.46
C VAL A 6 10.85 19.37 -20.85
N ASN A 7 11.11 19.54 -22.15
CA ASN A 7 12.46 19.75 -22.64
C ASN A 7 12.95 21.13 -22.20
N ILE A 8 14.14 21.19 -21.59
CA ILE A 8 14.76 22.43 -21.09
C ILE A 8 14.84 23.50 -22.20
N SER A 9 15.07 23.10 -23.44
CA SER A 9 15.08 23.98 -24.61
C SER A 9 13.72 24.66 -24.86
N THR A 10 12.62 23.93 -24.70
CA THR A 10 11.26 24.47 -24.82
C THR A 10 10.96 25.46 -23.69
N LEU A 11 11.41 25.15 -22.47
CA LEU A 11 11.28 26.04 -21.32
C LEU A 11 12.05 27.36 -21.54
N ILE A 12 13.32 27.29 -21.94
CA ILE A 12 14.14 28.48 -22.20
C ILE A 12 13.50 29.38 -23.26
N ARG A 13 13.02 28.79 -24.36
CA ARG A 13 12.31 29.56 -25.41
C ARG A 13 11.03 30.20 -24.88
N SER A 14 10.26 29.50 -24.05
CA SER A 14 9.04 30.04 -23.46
C SER A 14 9.31 31.21 -22.51
N MET A 15 10.35 31.12 -21.68
CA MET A 15 10.75 32.20 -20.77
C MET A 15 11.27 33.41 -21.54
N ALA A 16 12.09 33.20 -22.58
CA ALA A 16 12.55 34.27 -23.45
C ALA A 16 11.40 34.97 -24.19
N ALA A 17 10.44 34.21 -24.71
CA ALA A 17 9.24 34.76 -25.36
C ALA A 17 8.35 35.56 -24.40
N ALA A 18 8.35 35.20 -23.11
CA ALA A 18 7.67 35.93 -22.05
C ALA A 18 8.45 37.18 -21.57
N GLY A 19 9.62 37.48 -22.16
CA GLY A 19 10.44 38.63 -21.79
C GLY A 19 11.29 38.43 -20.53
N ALA A 20 11.52 37.18 -20.12
CA ALA A 20 12.45 36.90 -19.02
C ALA A 20 13.87 37.33 -19.41
N THR A 21 14.57 37.95 -18.45
CA THR A 21 15.98 38.31 -18.66
C THR A 21 16.86 37.07 -18.73
N PRO A 22 17.99 37.10 -19.45
CA PRO A 22 18.92 35.98 -19.53
C PRO A 22 19.36 35.47 -18.15
N GLU A 23 19.58 36.39 -17.19
CA GLU A 23 19.93 36.07 -15.80
C GLU A 23 18.83 35.28 -15.10
N ALA A 24 17.55 35.65 -15.28
CA ALA A 24 16.43 34.93 -14.70
C ALA A 24 16.28 33.52 -15.29
N ILE A 25 16.58 33.35 -16.58
CA ILE A 25 16.59 32.04 -17.24
C ILE A 25 17.72 31.17 -16.69
N ALA A 26 18.92 31.72 -16.51
CA ALA A 26 20.06 31.00 -15.94
C ALA A 26 19.75 30.48 -14.51
N LEU A 27 19.21 31.34 -13.65
CA LEU A 27 18.81 30.96 -12.29
C LEU A 27 17.72 29.87 -12.28
N ALA A 28 16.76 29.92 -13.21
CA ALA A 28 15.72 28.91 -13.31
C ALA A 28 16.28 27.55 -13.75
N VAL A 29 17.22 27.53 -14.70
CA VAL A 29 17.87 26.28 -15.14
C VAL A 29 18.70 25.68 -14.01
N GLU A 30 19.50 26.48 -13.32
CA GLU A 30 20.29 26.02 -12.17
C GLU A 30 19.39 25.42 -11.07
N ALA A 31 18.25 26.06 -10.78
CA ALA A 31 17.29 25.55 -9.81
C ALA A 31 16.72 24.18 -10.23
N ILE A 32 16.37 23.99 -11.52
CA ILE A 32 15.87 22.72 -12.03
C ILE A 32 16.93 21.62 -11.94
N GLU A 33 18.17 21.93 -12.34
CA GLU A 33 19.29 20.99 -12.25
C GLU A 33 19.57 20.57 -10.81
N SER A 34 19.50 21.50 -9.86
CA SER A 34 19.68 21.21 -8.44
C SER A 34 18.61 20.24 -7.90
N VAL A 35 17.34 20.43 -8.28
CA VAL A 35 16.24 19.55 -7.87
C VAL A 35 16.39 18.18 -8.52
N GLN A 36 16.79 18.12 -9.79
CA GLN A 36 17.01 16.86 -10.50
C GLN A 36 18.16 16.07 -9.87
N ALA A 37 19.27 16.73 -9.52
CA ALA A 37 20.38 16.12 -8.79
C ALA A 37 19.93 15.52 -7.45
N LEU A 38 19.06 16.20 -6.70
CA LEU A 38 18.50 15.67 -5.45
C LEU A 38 17.60 14.44 -5.68
N ILE A 39 16.80 14.43 -6.74
CA ILE A 39 15.96 13.28 -7.10
C ILE A 39 16.85 12.09 -7.46
N ASP A 40 17.90 12.30 -8.25
CA ASP A 40 18.79 11.25 -8.69
C ASP A 40 19.66 10.71 -7.56
N ALA A 41 20.11 11.57 -6.64
CA ALA A 41 20.78 11.15 -5.41
C ALA A 41 19.87 10.25 -4.54
N LYS A 42 18.59 10.61 -4.39
CA LYS A 42 17.60 9.78 -3.67
C LYS A 42 17.39 8.43 -4.34
N ARG A 43 17.28 8.41 -5.68
CA ARG A 43 17.14 7.17 -6.46
C ARG A 43 18.40 6.30 -6.38
N ALA A 44 19.59 6.91 -6.38
CA ALA A 44 20.85 6.20 -6.20
C ALA A 44 20.93 5.56 -4.81
N ALA A 45 20.61 6.31 -3.75
CA ALA A 45 20.57 5.78 -2.38
C ALA A 45 19.58 4.62 -2.22
N ALA A 46 18.40 4.70 -2.86
CA ALA A 46 17.43 3.61 -2.85
C ALA A 46 17.94 2.35 -3.56
N ARG A 47 18.62 2.51 -4.71
CA ARG A 47 19.28 1.40 -5.42
C ARG A 47 20.40 0.79 -4.59
N ASP A 48 21.21 1.61 -3.91
CA ASP A 48 22.29 1.15 -3.03
C ASP A 48 21.75 0.34 -1.85
N LYS A 49 20.70 0.84 -1.17
CA LYS A 49 20.02 0.12 -0.09
C LYS A 49 19.50 -1.24 -0.56
N LYS A 50 18.87 -1.30 -1.74
CA LYS A 50 18.38 -2.56 -2.32
C LYS A 50 19.53 -3.52 -2.66
N ARG A 51 20.67 -3.00 -3.14
CA ARG A 51 21.88 -3.80 -3.40
C ARG A 51 22.41 -4.43 -2.10
N ARG A 52 22.54 -3.64 -1.03
CA ARG A 52 22.99 -4.13 0.29
C ARG A 52 22.05 -5.16 0.89
N GLN A 53 20.73 -4.96 0.76
CA GLN A 53 19.74 -5.93 1.24
C GLN A 53 19.88 -7.30 0.54
N ARG A 54 20.16 -7.30 -0.77
CA ARG A 54 20.39 -8.55 -1.52
C ARG A 54 21.69 -9.23 -1.13
N ALA A 55 22.76 -8.47 -0.91
CA ALA A 55 24.03 -9.03 -0.44
C ALA A 55 23.86 -9.68 0.94
N ALA A 56 23.22 -9.00 1.89
CA ALA A 56 22.98 -9.53 3.23
C ALA A 56 22.07 -10.78 3.24
N ALA A 57 21.08 -10.84 2.35
CA ALA A 57 20.22 -12.03 2.22
C ALA A 57 20.98 -13.24 1.66
N ASN A 58 21.94 -13.01 0.75
CA ASN A 58 22.76 -14.08 0.17
C ASN A 58 23.75 -14.66 1.19
N ASP A 59 24.36 -13.81 2.02
CA ASP A 59 25.29 -14.24 3.06
C ASP A 59 24.61 -15.10 4.14
N GLN A 60 23.32 -14.88 4.42
CA GLN A 60 22.55 -15.72 5.35
C GLN A 60 22.18 -17.10 4.79
N GLN A 61 22.18 -17.28 3.48
CA GLN A 61 21.91 -18.59 2.83
C GLN A 61 23.19 -19.42 2.62
N GLY A 62 24.38 -18.81 2.73
CA GLY A 62 25.67 -19.47 2.48
C GLY A 62 26.25 -20.30 3.63
N HIS A 63 25.57 -20.42 4.77
CA HIS A 63 26.00 -21.24 5.92
C HIS A 63 25.18 -22.53 6.10
N GLY A 64 24.54 -23.02 5.03
CA GLY A 64 24.08 -24.40 4.96
C GLY A 64 25.19 -25.25 4.35
N GLU A 65 25.87 -26.03 5.19
CA GLU A 65 26.75 -27.12 4.80
C GLU A 65 26.09 -27.99 3.72
N ASP A 66 26.93 -28.59 2.87
CA ASP A 66 26.59 -29.43 1.73
C ASP A 66 25.39 -30.39 1.98
N ILE A 67 24.19 -29.98 1.60
CA ILE A 67 23.05 -30.89 1.41
C ILE A 67 22.76 -30.95 -0.09
N PRO A 68 23.16 -32.03 -0.79
CA PRO A 68 22.86 -32.19 -2.20
C PRO A 68 21.34 -32.37 -2.39
N GLY A 69 20.74 -31.41 -3.12
CA GLY A 69 19.54 -31.58 -3.93
C GLY A 69 18.31 -32.17 -3.24
N THR A 70 17.52 -31.37 -2.54
CA THR A 70 16.09 -31.68 -2.33
C THR A 70 15.24 -30.75 -3.18
N VAL A 71 14.76 -31.26 -4.31
CA VAL A 71 13.69 -30.68 -5.12
C VAL A 71 12.42 -30.73 -4.27
N PRO A 72 11.73 -29.61 -3.97
CA PRO A 72 10.46 -29.67 -3.27
C PRO A 72 9.41 -30.26 -4.21
N GLY A 73 9.20 -31.57 -4.07
CA GLY A 73 8.17 -32.34 -4.72
C GLY A 73 6.78 -31.97 -4.19
N GLN A 74 5.95 -31.61 -5.15
CA GLN A 74 4.49 -31.71 -5.19
C GLN A 74 3.93 -32.96 -4.48
N ALA A 75 3.10 -32.77 -3.46
CA ALA A 75 2.11 -33.71 -2.92
C ALA A 75 1.19 -32.92 -1.97
N GLY A 76 -0.11 -33.10 -1.88
CA GLY A 76 -1.05 -33.96 -2.57
C GLY A 76 -2.45 -33.48 -2.17
N ASP A 77 -3.34 -33.44 -3.15
CA ASP A 77 -4.78 -33.32 -2.98
C ASP A 77 -5.29 -34.63 -2.36
N MET A 78 -5.97 -34.54 -1.22
CA MET A 78 -6.76 -35.63 -0.65
C MET A 78 -8.02 -35.00 -0.07
N GLY A 79 -9.10 -35.15 -0.81
CA GLY A 79 -10.45 -34.86 -0.37
C GLY A 79 -10.84 -35.69 0.86
N GLY A 80 -11.62 -35.05 1.74
CA GLY A 80 -12.27 -35.67 2.88
C GLY A 80 -13.64 -35.05 3.09
N THR A 81 -14.65 -35.74 2.58
CA THR A 81 -16.09 -35.44 2.65
C THR A 81 -16.66 -35.91 4.01
N VAL A 82 -17.19 -34.95 4.79
CA VAL A 82 -18.28 -34.93 5.84
C VAL A 82 -18.61 -36.20 6.69
N PRO A 83 -19.01 -36.11 7.99
CA PRO A 83 -20.26 -35.45 8.42
C PRO A 83 -20.27 -34.68 9.76
N ASP A 84 -21.11 -33.64 9.73
CA ASP A 84 -22.13 -33.23 10.71
C ASP A 84 -22.14 -33.93 12.08
N SER A 85 -22.02 -33.13 13.16
CA SER A 85 -22.67 -33.32 14.47
C SER A 85 -22.36 -32.15 15.41
N LEU A 86 -23.28 -31.18 15.47
CA LEU A 86 -23.52 -30.40 16.69
C LEU A 86 -24.35 -31.27 17.65
N PRO A 87 -24.15 -31.16 18.98
CA PRO A 87 -25.11 -30.34 19.72
C PRO A 87 -24.53 -29.55 20.92
N LEU A 88 -25.04 -28.33 21.05
CA LEU A 88 -25.55 -27.67 22.25
C LEU A 88 -25.05 -28.15 23.63
N SER A 89 -24.53 -27.21 24.41
CA SER A 89 -24.80 -27.17 25.85
C SER A 89 -25.06 -25.75 26.39
N PRO A 90 -25.96 -25.62 27.38
CA PRO A 90 -26.79 -24.44 27.64
C PRO A 90 -26.26 -23.56 28.78
N PRO A 91 -26.91 -22.41 29.09
CA PRO A 91 -26.39 -21.40 30.00
C PRO A 91 -26.63 -21.76 31.46
N SER A 92 -25.66 -21.43 32.34
CA SER A 92 -25.89 -21.51 33.79
C SER A 92 -26.50 -20.21 34.35
N PRO A 93 -27.39 -20.32 35.35
CA PRO A 93 -28.40 -19.33 35.70
C PRO A 93 -27.99 -18.44 36.88
N LYS A 94 -28.84 -17.42 37.07
CA LYS A 94 -28.83 -16.31 38.01
C LYS A 94 -28.80 -16.72 39.50
N ASP A 95 -28.28 -15.81 40.31
CA ASP A 95 -28.68 -15.61 41.71
C ASP A 95 -28.82 -14.10 42.03
N PRO A 96 -29.52 -13.72 43.12
CA PRO A 96 -30.66 -12.80 43.06
C PRO A 96 -30.41 -11.36 43.55
N GLN A 97 -31.40 -10.53 43.26
CA GLN A 97 -31.54 -9.10 43.54
C GLN A 97 -31.24 -8.68 44.98
N THR A 98 -30.61 -7.51 45.12
CA THR A 98 -30.96 -6.53 46.17
C THR A 98 -31.26 -5.17 45.51
N PRO A 99 -32.43 -4.56 45.75
CA PRO A 99 -32.80 -3.26 45.20
C PRO A 99 -32.20 -2.12 46.00
N LYS A 100 -31.60 -1.12 45.34
CA LYS A 100 -31.50 0.23 45.91
C LYS A 100 -31.29 1.31 44.84
N GLU A 101 -32.25 2.22 44.85
CA GLU A 101 -32.14 3.67 44.62
C GLU A 101 -32.15 4.18 43.16
N PRO A 102 -33.10 5.07 42.80
CA PRO A 102 -33.11 5.73 41.50
C PRO A 102 -31.95 6.73 41.45
N GLN A 103 -30.90 6.38 40.73
CA GLN A 103 -29.89 7.37 40.38
C GLN A 103 -30.50 8.42 39.45
N PRO A 104 -30.22 9.72 39.66
CA PRO A 104 -30.63 10.77 38.74
C PRO A 104 -30.05 10.48 37.35
N PRO A 105 -30.70 10.92 36.26
CA PRO A 105 -30.26 10.62 34.91
C PRO A 105 -28.81 11.04 34.74
N LEU A 106 -27.94 10.03 34.61
CA LEU A 106 -26.59 10.22 34.11
C LEU A 106 -26.76 10.75 32.70
N THR A 107 -26.62 12.07 32.57
CA THR A 107 -26.13 12.66 31.34
C THR A 107 -24.98 11.78 30.84
N PRO A 108 -24.89 11.47 29.53
CA PRO A 108 -23.66 10.92 29.01
C PRO A 108 -22.59 11.99 29.27
N THR A 109 -21.88 11.84 30.39
CA THR A 109 -20.61 12.49 30.63
C THR A 109 -19.74 11.98 29.51
N CYS A 110 -19.69 12.80 28.46
CA CYS A 110 -18.74 12.74 27.39
C CYS A 110 -17.38 12.63 28.08
N GLY A 111 -16.88 11.39 28.16
CA GLY A 111 -15.60 11.09 28.75
C GLY A 111 -14.59 11.97 28.05
N VAL A 112 -14.00 12.88 28.82
CA VAL A 112 -12.95 13.80 28.38
C VAL A 112 -11.71 12.95 28.07
N ALA A 113 -11.73 12.30 26.91
CA ALA A 113 -10.56 11.72 26.30
C ALA A 113 -9.75 12.88 25.74
N LEU A 114 -8.69 13.21 26.47
CA LEU A 114 -7.55 14.06 26.08
C LEU A 114 -7.63 14.53 24.62
N THR A 115 -8.10 15.77 24.43
CA THR A 115 -7.98 16.49 23.17
C THR A 115 -6.49 16.69 22.90
N ARG A 116 -5.83 15.66 22.35
CA ARG A 116 -4.66 15.86 21.51
C ARG A 116 -5.20 16.69 20.35
N LYS A 117 -5.12 18.02 20.48
CA LYS A 117 -5.44 18.98 19.42
C LYS A 117 -4.96 18.34 18.13
N ALA A 118 -5.90 18.00 17.23
CA ALA A 118 -5.55 17.55 15.90
C ALA A 118 -4.57 18.59 15.36
N ALA A 119 -3.32 18.16 15.18
CA ALA A 119 -2.20 19.06 15.06
C ALA A 119 -2.39 19.93 13.82
N GLY A 120 -2.83 21.18 13.97
CA GLY A 120 -2.76 22.29 13.02
C GLY A 120 -3.36 22.12 11.61
N PHE A 121 -3.80 20.93 11.20
CA PHE A 121 -4.26 20.65 9.85
C PHE A 121 -5.79 20.59 9.85
N GLY A 122 -6.41 21.56 9.18
CA GLY A 122 -7.84 21.56 8.92
C GLY A 122 -8.28 20.33 8.11
N PRO A 123 -9.59 20.04 8.08
CA PRO A 123 -10.11 18.97 7.23
C PRO A 123 -9.80 19.25 5.76
N PRO A 124 -9.45 18.21 4.97
CA PRO A 124 -9.37 18.30 3.52
C PRO A 124 -10.71 18.69 2.88
N ASP A 125 -10.68 19.22 1.66
CA ASP A 125 -11.89 19.56 0.92
C ASP A 125 -12.79 18.32 0.71
N GLY A 126 -14.10 18.53 0.84
CA GLY A 126 -15.10 17.45 0.79
C GLY A 126 -15.12 16.49 1.99
N VAL A 127 -14.36 16.75 3.07
CA VAL A 127 -14.39 15.97 4.31
C VAL A 127 -15.03 16.77 5.44
N GLY A 128 -16.03 16.18 6.11
CA GLY A 128 -16.65 16.79 7.29
C GLY A 128 -15.68 16.92 8.47
N ILE A 129 -15.72 18.06 9.17
CA ILE A 129 -14.87 18.34 10.34
C ILE A 129 -15.01 17.24 11.42
N GLY A 130 -16.23 16.73 11.62
CA GLY A 130 -16.52 15.67 12.59
C GLY A 130 -15.78 14.38 12.28
N SER A 131 -15.97 13.83 11.07
CA SER A 131 -15.27 12.62 10.61
C SER A 131 -13.75 12.82 10.63
N TRP A 132 -13.24 13.97 10.18
CA TRP A 132 -11.81 14.25 10.20
C TRP A 132 -11.21 14.23 11.61
N ASN A 133 -11.90 14.83 12.58
CA ASN A 133 -11.47 14.82 13.98
C ASN A 133 -11.46 13.40 14.56
N THR A 134 -12.50 12.61 14.29
CA THR A 134 -12.58 11.20 14.71
C THR A 134 -11.43 10.39 14.11
N PHE A 135 -11.16 10.56 12.82
CA PHE A 135 -10.02 9.93 12.15
C PHE A 135 -8.69 10.32 12.82
N CYS A 136 -8.47 11.61 13.08
CA CYS A 136 -7.26 12.09 13.75
C CYS A 136 -7.10 11.52 15.17
N GLN A 137 -8.20 11.34 15.91
CA GLN A 137 -8.19 10.76 17.26
C GLN A 137 -7.86 9.27 17.27
N GLN A 138 -8.35 8.51 16.28
CA GLN A 138 -8.06 7.07 16.18
C GLN A 138 -6.59 6.78 15.87
N ARG A 139 -5.86 7.74 15.31
CA ARG A 139 -4.44 7.53 14.98
C ARG A 139 -3.58 7.48 16.22
N LYS A 140 -2.74 6.45 16.31
CA LYS A 140 -1.73 6.34 17.39
C LYS A 140 -0.64 7.41 17.27
N LYS A 141 -0.33 7.84 16.05
CA LYS A 141 0.72 8.82 15.74
C LYS A 141 0.10 10.17 15.34
N ALA A 142 0.74 11.25 15.77
CA ALA A 142 0.37 12.60 15.34
C ALA A 142 0.48 12.76 13.82
N LEU A 143 -0.47 13.49 13.25
CA LEU A 143 -0.48 13.82 11.82
C LEU A 143 0.66 14.80 11.52
N THR A 144 1.68 14.34 10.80
CA THR A 144 2.75 15.20 10.27
C THR A 144 2.31 15.86 8.97
N ARG A 145 2.94 16.98 8.56
CA ARG A 145 2.64 17.65 7.28
C ARG A 145 2.70 16.71 6.09
N ILE A 146 3.77 15.90 6.00
CA ILE A 146 3.96 14.93 4.92
C ILE A 146 2.84 13.88 4.92
N ALA A 147 2.40 13.43 6.09
CA ALA A 147 1.29 12.49 6.19
C ALA A 147 -0.04 13.13 5.75
N TYR A 148 -0.25 14.40 6.10
CA TYR A 148 -1.41 15.16 5.64
C TYR A 148 -1.43 15.30 4.12
N ASP A 149 -0.33 15.73 3.52
CA ASP A 149 -0.23 15.90 2.06
C ASP A 149 -0.48 14.57 1.32
N ARG A 150 -0.01 13.44 1.88
CA ARG A 150 -0.30 12.10 1.34
C ARG A 150 -1.77 11.74 1.43
N ILE A 151 -2.42 12.03 2.56
CA ILE A 151 -3.85 11.79 2.75
C ILE A 151 -4.66 12.63 1.75
N VAL A 152 -4.36 13.92 1.63
CA VAL A 152 -5.01 14.81 0.65
C VAL A 152 -4.83 14.27 -0.77
N LYS A 153 -3.63 13.83 -1.13
CA LYS A 153 -3.37 13.22 -2.45
C LYS A 153 -4.21 11.97 -2.68
N THR A 154 -4.28 11.06 -1.71
CA THR A 154 -5.08 9.84 -1.80
C THR A 154 -6.57 10.12 -1.87
N LEU A 155 -7.05 11.15 -1.17
CA LEU A 155 -8.44 11.60 -1.26
C LEU A 155 -8.76 12.18 -2.64
N ALA A 156 -7.86 12.98 -3.22
CA ALA A 156 -8.01 13.50 -4.58
C ALA A 156 -8.02 12.37 -5.63
N GLU A 157 -7.08 11.42 -5.54
CA GLU A 157 -7.06 10.22 -6.40
C GLU A 157 -8.34 9.38 -6.27
N GLY A 158 -8.87 9.27 -5.05
CA GLY A 158 -10.14 8.60 -4.79
C GLY A 158 -11.34 9.33 -5.38
N ALA A 159 -11.37 10.66 -5.27
CA ALA A 159 -12.39 11.51 -5.88
C ALA A 159 -12.41 11.39 -7.40
N GLU A 160 -11.24 11.38 -8.05
CA GLU A 160 -11.10 11.13 -9.49
C GLU A 160 -11.62 9.74 -9.89
N ALA A 161 -11.48 8.75 -9.01
CA ALA A 161 -12.02 7.40 -9.20
C ALA A 161 -13.52 7.27 -8.87
N GLY A 162 -14.20 8.38 -8.55
CA GLY A 162 -15.63 8.42 -8.23
C GLY A 162 -15.98 8.11 -6.78
N TRP A 163 -15.00 8.06 -5.88
CA TRP A 163 -15.21 7.87 -4.44
C TRP A 163 -15.18 9.22 -3.72
N PRO A 164 -16.28 9.67 -3.09
CA PRO A 164 -16.29 10.94 -2.39
C PRO A 164 -15.30 10.93 -1.21
N PRO A 165 -14.51 12.01 -0.99
CA PRO A 165 -13.51 12.07 0.07
C PRO A 165 -14.04 11.74 1.46
N GLY A 166 -15.27 12.19 1.79
CA GLY A 166 -15.94 11.89 3.05
C GLY A 166 -16.09 10.39 3.30
N GLU A 167 -16.61 9.63 2.33
CA GLU A 167 -16.80 8.17 2.49
C GLU A 167 -15.47 7.41 2.67
N LEU A 168 -14.39 7.88 2.04
CA LEU A 168 -13.06 7.28 2.21
C LEU A 168 -12.56 7.45 3.64
N VAL A 169 -12.82 8.60 4.25
CA VAL A 169 -12.49 8.87 5.66
C VAL A 169 -13.37 8.05 6.57
N ASP A 170 -14.68 8.00 6.33
CA ASP A 170 -15.64 7.24 7.14
C ASP A 170 -15.31 5.74 7.14
N ARG A 171 -14.97 5.16 5.98
CA ARG A 171 -14.50 3.77 5.90
C ARG A 171 -13.20 3.52 6.65
N ALA A 172 -12.28 4.48 6.62
CA ALA A 172 -11.04 4.37 7.40
C ALA A 172 -11.35 4.37 8.91
N ILE A 173 -12.31 5.18 9.35
CA ILE A 173 -12.79 5.23 10.74
C ILE A 173 -13.44 3.92 11.17
N GLU A 174 -14.36 3.40 10.35
CA GLU A 174 -15.07 2.13 10.60
C GLU A 174 -14.09 0.95 10.75
N ARG A 175 -13.02 0.95 9.97
CA ARG A 175 -11.99 -0.11 10.01
C ARG A 175 -10.84 0.20 10.96
N THR A 176 -10.90 1.32 11.69
CA THR A 176 -9.84 1.79 12.61
C THR A 176 -8.47 1.87 11.93
N TRP A 177 -8.44 2.27 10.66
CA TRP A 177 -7.22 2.38 9.88
C TRP A 177 -6.48 3.68 10.18
N GLU A 178 -5.16 3.58 10.31
CA GLU A 178 -4.30 4.77 10.48
C GLU A 178 -4.05 5.52 9.16
N THR A 179 -4.36 4.90 8.03
CA THR A 179 -4.15 5.42 6.67
C THR A 179 -5.38 5.18 5.79
N ILE A 180 -5.71 6.15 4.95
CA ILE A 180 -6.82 6.06 4.01
C ILE A 180 -6.35 5.28 2.78
N PHE A 181 -7.19 4.36 2.29
CA PHE A 181 -6.93 3.60 1.07
C PHE A 181 -8.09 3.80 0.10
N VAL A 182 -7.78 4.08 -1.17
CA VAL A 182 -8.79 4.04 -2.23
C VAL A 182 -9.18 2.57 -2.43
N PRO A 183 -10.48 2.23 -2.34
CA PRO A 183 -10.96 0.90 -2.65
C PRO A 183 -10.48 0.49 -4.03
N LYS A 184 -9.65 -0.54 -4.10
CA LYS A 184 -9.22 -1.11 -5.37
C LYS A 184 -10.43 -1.80 -5.98
N ASP A 185 -10.83 -1.39 -7.17
CA ASP A 185 -11.91 -2.06 -7.89
C ASP A 185 -11.57 -3.55 -7.99
N ARG A 186 -12.54 -4.43 -7.72
CA ARG A 186 -12.36 -5.89 -7.70
C ARG A 186 -11.99 -6.44 -9.08
N ARG A 187 -11.99 -5.62 -10.12
CA ARG A 187 -11.55 -5.94 -11.48
C ARG A 187 -10.05 -5.87 -11.71
N ASN A 188 -9.23 -5.58 -10.70
CA ASN A 188 -7.78 -5.68 -10.85
C ASN A 188 -7.39 -7.16 -10.92
N GLY A 189 -7.34 -7.66 -12.14
CA GLY A 189 -6.98 -9.01 -12.51
C GLY A 189 -5.74 -9.49 -11.76
N HIS A 190 -5.98 -10.22 -10.68
CA HIS A 190 -5.16 -11.37 -10.33
C HIS A 190 -5.41 -12.49 -11.36
N HIS A 191 -5.33 -12.17 -12.65
CA HIS A 191 -4.79 -13.12 -13.60
C HIS A 191 -3.32 -13.22 -13.22
N ARG A 192 -3.00 -14.12 -12.29
CA ARG A 192 -1.71 -14.80 -12.40
C ARG A 192 -1.65 -15.25 -13.86
N PRO A 193 -0.71 -14.79 -14.69
CA PRO A 193 -0.48 -15.51 -15.93
C PRO A 193 -0.20 -16.94 -15.47
N ALA A 194 -1.10 -17.85 -15.83
CA ALA A 194 -0.81 -19.26 -15.71
C ALA A 194 0.53 -19.43 -16.41
N ASN A 195 1.54 -19.83 -15.64
CA ASN A 195 2.85 -20.13 -16.16
C ASN A 195 2.71 -21.50 -16.84
N ASP A 196 1.92 -21.52 -17.92
CA ASP A 196 1.49 -22.69 -18.66
C ASP A 196 2.65 -23.09 -19.58
N HIS A 197 3.41 -24.07 -19.11
CA HIS A 197 3.89 -25.21 -19.89
C HIS A 197 4.73 -25.05 -21.17
N GLN A 198 5.19 -23.86 -21.59
CA GLN A 198 6.05 -23.77 -22.79
C GLN A 198 7.52 -24.19 -22.61
N ALA A 199 7.96 -24.62 -21.42
CA ALA A 199 9.35 -25.03 -21.19
C ALA A 199 9.59 -26.56 -21.27
N ARG A 200 8.64 -27.36 -21.80
CA ARG A 200 8.79 -28.83 -21.84
C ARG A 200 8.71 -29.49 -23.21
N GLU A 201 8.84 -28.71 -24.28
CA GLU A 201 8.84 -29.22 -25.64
C GLU A 201 10.12 -28.74 -26.34
N THR A 202 11.25 -29.41 -26.12
CA THR A 202 12.41 -29.42 -27.05
C THR A 202 13.61 -30.30 -26.63
N TYR A 203 13.57 -31.09 -25.56
CA TYR A 203 14.59 -32.15 -25.39
C TYR A 203 14.20 -33.40 -26.19
N ARG A 204 14.29 -33.28 -27.52
CA ARG A 204 14.27 -34.39 -28.46
C ARG A 204 15.67 -35.00 -28.42
N ASP A 205 15.80 -36.14 -27.75
CA ASP A 205 17.05 -36.87 -27.60
C ASP A 205 17.59 -37.32 -28.97
N PRO A 206 18.75 -36.80 -29.43
CA PRO A 206 19.31 -37.15 -30.74
C PRO A 206 19.78 -38.61 -30.83
N LEU A 207 19.86 -39.35 -29.71
CA LEU A 207 20.27 -40.77 -29.73
C LEU A 207 19.15 -41.71 -30.16
N LEU A 208 17.88 -41.35 -29.95
CA LEU A 208 16.74 -42.17 -30.41
C LEU A 208 16.47 -42.00 -31.90
N GLN A 209 16.83 -40.86 -32.49
CA GLN A 209 16.64 -40.60 -33.93
C GLN A 209 17.57 -41.46 -34.81
N ARG A 210 18.73 -41.89 -34.28
CA ARG A 210 19.73 -42.65 -35.05
C ARG A 210 19.50 -44.18 -35.07
N MET A 211 18.60 -44.70 -34.24
CA MET A 211 18.28 -46.13 -34.20
C MET A 211 17.23 -46.57 -35.23
N PHE A 212 16.58 -45.64 -35.95
CA PHE A 212 15.53 -45.95 -36.91
C PHE A 212 15.89 -45.66 -38.38
N GLU A 213 17.12 -45.22 -38.68
CA GLU A 213 17.53 -44.92 -40.06
C GLU A 213 18.45 -45.97 -40.71
N ASP A 214 18.94 -46.98 -39.98
CA ASP A 214 19.88 -48.01 -40.50
C ASP A 214 19.37 -49.47 -40.39
N GLY A 215 18.07 -49.72 -40.57
CA GLY A 215 17.51 -51.09 -40.50
C GLY A 215 16.35 -51.36 -41.46
#